data_AF-A0A2D4FW49-F1
#
_entry.id   AF-A0A2D4FW49-F1
#
_cell.length_a   1.000
_cell.length_b   1.000
_cell.length_c   1.000
_cell.angle_alpha   90.00
_cell.angle_beta   90.00
_cell.angle_gamma   90.00
#
_symmetry.space_group_name_H-M   'P 1'
#
loop_
_entity.id
_entity.type
_entity.pdbx_description
1 polymer ?
#
loop_
_entity_poly.entity_id
_entity_poly.type
_entity_poly.pdbx_seq_one_letter_code
_entity_poly.pdbx_strand_id
1 'polypeptide(L)'
;IHISIPETEVQGCNKYRMQSKPLGVCLIIDCIGNDAGLLMETFKSLHFEVHCRLFLNMDAVIHDLYETARLRAHKDADCFVCVLVGRGNHQHIFCTDHIVPGFQLERLKDFFTGERCPDLLGKPKLFFIQNYVEPSIWQGNASLTEADGDLCTIPQVADIFWSHCTLDASVLERSPCSSSYYLSTLAGLLMDPQKRKLPLLDIFVELNNRVYEWNRMNSTEQYLLLLKHTLRKKLFLTDK
;
A
#
# COMPACT_ATOMS: atom_id res chain seq x y z
N ILE A 1 -16.81 -38.10 42.65
CA ILE A 1 -15.66 -37.18 42.44
C ILE A 1 -15.79 -36.66 41.01
N HIS A 2 -16.41 -35.50 40.84
CA HIS A 2 -16.45 -34.82 39.55
C HIS A 2 -15.09 -34.12 39.38
N ILE A 3 -14.30 -34.56 38.41
CA ILE A 3 -13.05 -33.90 38.04
C ILE A 3 -13.40 -33.00 36.85
N SER A 4 -13.60 -31.72 37.13
CA SER A 4 -13.70 -30.68 36.12
C SER A 4 -12.30 -30.43 35.57
N ILE A 5 -12.08 -30.71 34.28
CA ILE A 5 -10.90 -30.22 33.56
C ILE A 5 -11.23 -28.77 33.18
N PRO A 6 -10.47 -27.76 33.62
CA PRO A 6 -10.68 -26.40 33.16
C PRO A 6 -10.16 -26.29 31.73
N GLU A 7 -11.07 -26.14 30.78
CA GLU A 7 -10.75 -25.65 29.43
C GLU A 7 -10.08 -24.29 29.59
N THR A 8 -8.77 -24.26 29.37
CA THR A 8 -8.02 -23.02 29.30
C THR A 8 -8.37 -22.41 27.95
N GLU A 9 -9.32 -21.49 27.92
CA GLU A 9 -9.55 -20.62 26.77
C GLU A 9 -8.26 -19.85 26.48
N VAL A 10 -7.45 -20.34 25.55
CA VAL A 10 -6.44 -19.52 24.89
C VAL A 10 -7.21 -18.59 23.95
N GLN A 11 -7.72 -17.50 24.51
CA GLN A 11 -8.31 -16.39 23.76
C GLN A 11 -7.18 -15.72 22.96
N GLY A 12 -6.81 -16.32 21.83
CA GLY A 12 -5.88 -15.74 20.88
C GLY A 12 -6.44 -14.41 20.41
N CYS A 13 -5.78 -13.30 20.75
CA CYS A 13 -6.22 -11.97 20.34
C CYS A 13 -6.32 -11.92 18.80
N ASN A 14 -7.54 -11.89 18.26
CA ASN A 14 -7.85 -11.80 16.82
C ASN A 14 -7.54 -10.40 16.23
N LYS A 15 -6.58 -9.69 16.82
CA LYS A 15 -6.18 -8.32 16.45
C LYS A 15 -4.66 -8.21 16.43
N TYR A 16 -4.12 -7.46 15.48
CA TYR A 16 -2.71 -7.07 15.54
C TYR A 16 -2.47 -6.12 16.72
N ARG A 17 -1.30 -6.23 17.35
CA ARG A 17 -0.83 -5.22 18.30
C ARG A 17 -0.47 -3.97 17.48
N MET A 18 -1.04 -2.82 17.83
CA MET A 18 -0.86 -1.52 17.15
C MET A 18 -0.83 -0.41 18.22
N GLN A 19 0.20 -0.39 19.07
CA GLN A 19 0.29 0.45 20.27
C GLN A 19 1.65 1.12 20.46
N SER A 20 2.64 0.77 19.64
CA SER A 20 4.00 1.30 19.71
C SER A 20 4.04 2.77 19.30
N LYS A 21 5.04 3.50 19.78
CA LYS A 21 5.28 4.91 19.44
C LYS A 21 6.76 5.07 19.09
N PRO A 22 7.13 5.20 17.81
CA PRO A 22 6.24 5.24 16.63
C PRO A 22 5.48 3.92 16.39
N LEU A 23 4.32 3.98 15.72
CA LEU A 23 3.55 2.78 15.31
C LEU A 23 4.35 1.91 14.35
N GLY A 24 5.15 2.56 13.52
CA GLY A 24 6.05 1.90 12.59
C GLY A 24 6.74 2.90 11.66
N VAL A 25 7.52 2.34 10.75
CA VAL A 25 8.16 3.10 9.67
C VAL A 25 7.17 3.24 8.51
N CYS A 26 7.06 4.44 7.96
CA CYS A 26 6.32 4.73 6.73
C CYS A 26 7.26 5.28 5.68
N LEU A 27 7.48 4.53 4.60
CA LEU A 27 8.26 4.96 3.44
C LEU A 27 7.29 5.51 2.37
N ILE A 28 7.44 6.79 2.04
CA ILE A 28 6.69 7.45 0.96
C ILE A 28 7.65 7.72 -0.19
N ILE A 29 7.41 7.09 -1.32
CA ILE A 29 8.11 7.34 -2.58
C ILE A 29 7.12 8.00 -3.52
N ASP A 30 7.26 9.31 -3.71
CA ASP A 30 6.42 10.09 -4.61
C ASP A 30 7.25 10.56 -5.82
N CYS A 31 7.22 9.76 -6.88
CA CYS A 31 7.90 10.04 -8.13
C CYS A 31 7.18 11.13 -8.97
N ILE A 32 5.98 11.57 -8.55
CA ILE A 32 5.21 12.64 -9.22
C ILE A 32 5.34 13.97 -8.51
N GLY A 33 5.36 13.96 -7.17
CA GLY A 33 5.55 15.12 -6.29
C GLY A 33 4.26 15.81 -5.83
N ASN A 34 3.08 15.28 -6.16
CA ASN A 34 1.79 15.95 -5.90
C ASN A 34 1.17 15.60 -4.54
N ASP A 35 1.54 14.47 -3.95
CA ASP A 35 0.82 13.90 -2.80
C ASP A 35 1.66 13.84 -1.53
N ALA A 36 2.97 14.10 -1.62
CA ALA A 36 3.91 13.99 -0.52
C ALA A 36 3.49 14.74 0.76
N GLY A 37 3.06 15.99 0.66
CA GLY A 37 2.65 16.80 1.82
C GLY A 37 1.48 16.17 2.58
N LEU A 38 0.41 15.84 1.84
CA LEU A 38 -0.79 15.18 2.37
C LEU A 38 -0.44 13.86 3.06
N LEU A 39 0.36 13.02 2.41
CA LEU A 39 0.73 11.71 2.92
C LEU A 39 1.62 11.83 4.17
N MET A 40 2.59 12.74 4.15
CA MET A 40 3.45 13.00 5.31
C MET A 40 2.63 13.47 6.51
N GLU A 41 1.70 14.41 6.33
CA GLU A 41 0.82 14.88 7.40
C GLU A 41 -0.04 13.74 7.95
N THR A 42 -0.65 12.96 7.07
CA THR A 42 -1.51 11.83 7.42
C THR A 42 -0.76 10.80 8.28
N PHE A 43 0.38 10.28 7.80
CA PHE A 43 1.09 9.22 8.50
C PHE A 43 1.83 9.72 9.75
N LYS A 44 2.27 10.98 9.79
CA LYS A 44 2.78 11.59 11.04
C LYS A 44 1.68 11.72 12.09
N SER A 45 0.47 12.09 11.68
CA SER A 45 -0.70 12.18 12.58
C SER A 45 -1.11 10.83 13.14
N LEU A 46 -0.84 9.75 12.39
CA LEU A 46 -0.94 8.36 12.84
C LEU A 46 0.29 7.87 13.62
N HIS A 47 1.20 8.76 14.03
CA HIS A 47 2.39 8.42 14.81
C HIS A 47 3.39 7.46 14.12
N PHE A 48 3.51 7.51 12.79
CA PHE A 48 4.57 6.83 12.07
C PHE A 48 5.86 7.65 12.03
N GLU A 49 6.99 6.94 11.97
CA GLU A 49 8.26 7.52 11.53
C GLU A 49 8.26 7.59 10.00
N VAL A 50 8.07 8.80 9.46
CA VAL A 50 7.88 8.99 8.01
C VAL A 50 9.20 9.34 7.31
N HIS A 51 9.58 8.53 6.34
CA HIS A 51 10.67 8.77 5.39
C HIS A 51 10.06 9.09 4.02
N CYS A 52 10.19 10.33 3.58
CA CYS A 52 9.64 10.77 2.29
C CYS A 52 10.76 11.01 1.27
N ARG A 53 10.52 10.57 0.04
CA ARG A 53 11.45 10.58 -1.08
C ARG A 53 10.72 11.03 -2.33
N LEU A 54 11.24 12.05 -2.99
CA LEU A 54 10.60 12.70 -4.13
C LEU A 54 11.44 12.53 -5.39
N PHE A 55 10.76 12.38 -6.54
CA PHE A 55 11.38 12.41 -7.87
C PHE A 55 12.53 11.41 -8.04
N LEU A 56 12.45 10.26 -7.36
CA LEU A 56 13.47 9.23 -7.46
C LEU A 56 13.42 8.50 -8.80
N ASN A 57 14.59 8.15 -9.33
CA ASN A 57 14.71 7.15 -10.37
C ASN A 57 14.58 5.74 -9.79
N MET A 58 14.43 4.72 -10.63
CA MET A 58 14.19 3.35 -10.19
C MET A 58 15.36 2.77 -9.41
N ASP A 59 16.60 3.08 -9.77
CA ASP A 59 17.77 2.63 -9.01
C ASP A 59 17.77 3.20 -7.59
N ALA A 60 17.42 4.48 -7.42
CA ALA A 60 17.28 5.12 -6.12
C ALA A 60 16.08 4.55 -5.33
N VAL A 61 14.96 4.24 -5.99
CA VAL A 61 13.82 3.56 -5.37
C VAL A 61 14.24 2.20 -4.83
N ILE A 62 14.95 1.38 -5.61
CA ILE A 62 15.43 0.07 -5.20
C ILE A 62 16.40 0.21 -4.02
N HIS A 63 17.32 1.16 -4.09
CA HIS A 63 18.25 1.47 -2.99
C HIS A 63 17.49 1.84 -1.71
N ASP A 64 16.51 2.73 -1.77
CA ASP A 64 15.76 3.16 -0.59
C ASP A 64 14.86 2.05 -0.01
N LEU A 65 14.34 1.15 -0.85
CA LEU A 65 13.64 -0.04 -0.37
C LEU A 65 14.59 -0.98 0.40
N TYR A 66 15.80 -1.19 -0.11
CA TYR A 66 16.83 -1.98 0.58
C TYR A 66 17.23 -1.36 1.92
N GLU A 67 17.52 -0.06 1.95
CA GLU A 67 17.94 0.61 3.18
C GLU A 67 16.80 0.68 4.20
N THR A 68 15.57 0.92 3.75
CA THR A 68 14.39 0.90 4.62
C THR A 68 14.17 -0.47 5.24
N ALA A 69 14.31 -1.56 4.48
CA ALA A 69 14.15 -2.92 5.00
C ALA A 69 15.16 -3.27 6.11
N ARG A 70 16.30 -2.57 6.18
CA ARG A 70 17.38 -2.80 7.15
C ARG A 70 17.30 -1.91 8.40
N LEU A 71 16.31 -1.02 8.48
CA LEU A 71 16.16 -0.13 9.62
C LEU A 71 15.87 -0.93 10.90
N ARG A 72 16.69 -0.71 11.93
CA ARG A 72 16.48 -1.30 13.26
C ARG A 72 15.18 -0.85 13.93
N ALA A 73 14.60 0.26 13.47
CA ALA A 73 13.32 0.78 13.94
C ALA A 73 12.18 -0.24 13.79
N HIS A 74 12.27 -1.17 12.83
CA HIS A 74 11.27 -2.23 12.64
C HIS A 74 11.14 -3.15 13.85
N LYS A 75 12.19 -3.31 14.67
CA LYS A 75 12.19 -4.18 15.84
C LYS A 75 11.12 -3.76 16.86
N ASP A 76 11.07 -2.47 17.13
CA ASP A 76 10.18 -1.86 18.13
C ASP A 76 8.85 -1.35 17.52
N ALA A 77 8.75 -1.33 16.20
CA ALA A 77 7.53 -1.03 15.46
C ALA A 77 6.48 -2.15 15.56
N ASP A 78 5.21 -1.80 15.40
CA ASP A 78 4.12 -2.76 15.29
C ASP A 78 3.74 -3.06 13.82
N CYS A 79 4.08 -2.19 12.88
CA CYS A 79 3.75 -2.35 11.47
C CYS A 79 4.75 -1.63 10.54
N PHE A 80 4.59 -1.84 9.24
CA PHE A 80 5.30 -1.10 8.20
C PHE A 80 4.32 -0.59 7.14
N VAL A 81 4.57 0.62 6.63
CA VAL A 81 3.81 1.21 5.52
C VAL A 81 4.76 1.59 4.39
N CYS A 82 4.37 1.27 3.16
CA CYS A 82 4.99 1.77 1.94
C CYS A 82 3.93 2.42 1.05
N VAL A 83 4.13 3.70 0.71
CA VAL A 83 3.34 4.42 -0.28
C VAL A 83 4.22 4.63 -1.51
N LEU A 84 3.73 4.23 -2.68
CA LEU A 84 4.42 4.45 -3.95
C LEU A 84 3.48 5.16 -4.93
N VAL A 85 3.93 6.33 -5.41
CA VAL A 85 3.22 7.14 -6.39
C VAL A 85 4.14 7.32 -7.60
N GLY A 86 3.70 6.94 -8.80
CA GLY A 86 4.54 7.06 -9.98
C GLY A 86 3.85 6.70 -11.28
N ARG A 87 4.60 6.85 -12.38
CA ARG A 87 4.18 6.45 -13.73
C ARG A 87 4.60 5.02 -14.03
N GLY A 88 3.81 4.30 -14.82
CA GLY A 88 4.04 2.89 -15.09
C GLY A 88 3.16 2.32 -16.19
N ASN A 89 3.16 1.00 -16.29
CA ASN A 89 2.15 0.22 -16.99
C ASN A 89 1.38 -0.65 -15.98
N HIS A 90 0.49 -1.54 -16.44
CA HIS A 90 -0.33 -2.37 -15.55
C HIS A 90 0.46 -3.23 -14.54
N GLN A 91 1.70 -3.63 -14.87
CA GLN A 91 2.51 -4.54 -14.06
C GLN A 91 3.78 -3.89 -13.51
N HIS A 92 4.25 -2.81 -14.12
CA HIS A 92 5.55 -2.20 -13.84
C HIS A 92 5.41 -0.72 -13.54
N ILE A 93 6.32 -0.20 -12.72
CA ILE A 93 6.49 1.23 -12.46
C ILE A 93 7.86 1.68 -12.98
N PHE A 94 7.93 2.88 -13.54
CA PHE A 94 9.14 3.45 -14.13
C PHE A 94 9.65 4.67 -13.36
N CYS A 95 8.84 5.24 -12.48
CA CYS A 95 9.15 6.49 -11.79
C CYS A 95 9.64 7.58 -12.76
N THR A 96 10.82 8.15 -12.58
CA THR A 96 11.37 9.22 -13.44
C THR A 96 12.18 8.70 -14.64
N ASP A 97 12.49 7.41 -14.70
CA ASP A 97 13.41 6.87 -15.72
C ASP A 97 12.76 6.68 -17.09
N HIS A 98 11.44 6.48 -17.15
CA HIS A 98 10.73 6.08 -18.38
C HIS A 98 11.33 4.84 -19.09
N ILE A 99 12.20 4.06 -18.41
CA ILE A 99 12.92 2.91 -18.96
C ILE A 99 12.05 1.64 -18.91
N VAL A 100 12.09 0.85 -20.00
CA VAL A 100 11.40 -0.44 -20.15
C VAL A 100 12.45 -1.57 -20.29
N PRO A 101 12.30 -2.73 -19.59
CA PRO A 101 11.23 -3.06 -18.67
C PRO A 101 11.41 -2.33 -17.32
N GLY A 102 10.31 -1.79 -16.82
CA GLY A 102 10.28 -1.13 -15.52
C GLY A 102 10.44 -2.10 -14.36
N PHE A 103 10.24 -1.59 -13.15
CA PHE A 103 10.22 -2.41 -11.96
C PHE A 103 8.85 -3.04 -11.73
N GLN A 104 8.79 -4.37 -11.65
CA GLN A 104 7.55 -5.10 -11.42
C GLN A 104 7.00 -4.80 -10.02
N LEU A 105 5.79 -4.25 -9.94
CA LEU A 105 5.19 -3.77 -8.68
C LEU A 105 5.11 -4.86 -7.60
N GLU A 106 4.78 -6.09 -7.97
CA GLU A 106 4.67 -7.21 -7.03
C GLU A 106 6.00 -7.51 -6.30
N ARG A 107 7.16 -7.18 -6.91
CA ARG A 107 8.49 -7.36 -6.29
C ARG A 107 8.76 -6.39 -5.14
N LEU A 108 7.96 -5.35 -4.93
CA LEU A 108 8.05 -4.49 -3.74
C LEU A 108 7.95 -5.31 -2.45
N LYS A 109 7.13 -6.36 -2.47
CA LYS A 109 6.87 -7.21 -1.30
C LYS A 109 8.11 -8.00 -0.89
N ASP A 110 8.96 -8.35 -1.85
CA ASP A 110 10.11 -9.24 -1.65
C ASP A 110 11.11 -8.65 -0.64
N PHE A 111 11.26 -7.32 -0.62
CA PHE A 111 12.14 -6.58 0.30
C PHE A 111 11.74 -6.74 1.77
N PHE A 112 10.46 -6.98 2.05
CA PHE A 112 9.89 -7.00 3.40
C PHE A 112 9.36 -8.39 3.77
N THR A 113 9.85 -9.44 3.12
CA THR A 113 9.58 -10.83 3.48
C THR A 113 10.20 -11.16 4.84
N GLY A 114 9.71 -12.22 5.51
CA GLY A 114 10.25 -12.66 6.79
C GLY A 114 11.74 -13.06 6.73
N GLU A 115 12.22 -13.47 5.56
CA GLU A 115 13.62 -13.81 5.32
C GLU A 115 14.50 -12.55 5.18
N ARG A 116 14.02 -11.53 4.46
CA ARG A 116 14.80 -10.31 4.20
C ARG A 116 14.67 -9.26 5.29
N CYS A 117 13.55 -9.22 5.99
CA CYS A 117 13.28 -8.31 7.10
C CYS A 117 12.67 -9.07 8.29
N PRO A 118 13.47 -9.82 9.07
CA PRO A 118 13.00 -10.63 10.18
C PRO A 118 12.28 -9.81 11.28
N ASP A 119 12.65 -8.54 11.46
CA ASP A 119 12.03 -7.65 12.45
C ASP A 119 10.55 -7.32 12.14
N LEU A 120 10.10 -7.57 10.89
CA LEU A 120 8.70 -7.45 10.45
C LEU A 120 7.95 -8.79 10.39
N LEU A 121 8.54 -9.87 10.88
CA LEU A 121 7.88 -11.18 10.91
C LEU A 121 6.63 -11.13 11.83
N GLY A 122 5.48 -11.53 11.30
CA GLY A 122 4.21 -11.49 12.02
C GLY A 122 3.57 -10.11 12.19
N LYS A 123 4.23 -9.05 11.69
CA LYS A 123 3.74 -7.66 11.72
C LYS A 123 3.09 -7.29 10.37
N PRO A 124 1.99 -6.53 10.35
CA PRO A 124 1.35 -6.12 9.11
C PRO A 124 2.22 -5.18 8.29
N LYS A 125 2.26 -5.42 6.98
CA LYS A 125 2.99 -4.66 5.96
C LYS A 125 1.97 -4.10 4.97
N LEU A 126 1.77 -2.80 4.99
CA LEU A 126 0.72 -2.12 4.22
C LEU A 126 1.35 -1.42 3.02
N PHE A 127 0.86 -1.73 1.83
CA PHE A 127 1.30 -1.13 0.58
C PHE A 127 0.14 -0.37 -0.06
N PHE A 128 0.35 0.92 -0.31
CA PHE A 128 -0.59 1.81 -0.99
C PHE A 128 0.06 2.34 -2.26
N ILE A 129 -0.46 1.93 -3.41
CA ILE A 129 0.15 2.23 -4.71
C ILE A 129 -0.80 3.08 -5.53
N GLN A 130 -0.33 4.24 -6.00
CA GLN A 130 -0.97 5.04 -7.04
C GLN A 130 -0.10 4.96 -8.30
N ASN A 131 -0.60 4.27 -9.33
CA ASN A 131 0.10 4.07 -10.58
C ASN A 131 -0.61 4.82 -11.71
N TYR A 132 0.08 5.78 -12.31
CA TYR A 132 -0.38 6.50 -13.49
C TYR A 132 0.06 5.73 -14.74
N VAL A 133 -0.89 5.03 -15.34
CA VAL A 133 -0.65 4.11 -16.44
C VAL A 133 -0.52 4.89 -17.73
N GLU A 134 0.65 4.81 -18.37
CA GLU A 134 0.87 5.36 -19.69
C GLU A 134 0.28 4.42 -20.75
N PRO A 135 -0.49 4.93 -21.72
CA PRO A 135 -0.93 4.12 -22.85
C PRO A 135 0.30 3.61 -23.61
N SER A 136 0.40 2.30 -23.78
CA SER A 136 1.56 1.70 -24.45
C SER A 136 1.60 2.15 -25.92
N ILE A 137 2.53 3.06 -26.25
CA ILE A 137 2.80 3.48 -27.64
C ILE A 137 3.29 2.29 -28.51
N TRP A 138 3.72 1.18 -27.87
CA TRP A 138 4.35 0.03 -28.52
C TRP A 138 3.67 -1.32 -28.25
N GLN A 139 2.35 -1.38 -28.09
CA GLN A 139 1.62 -2.65 -28.29
C GLN A 139 1.20 -2.79 -29.76
N GLY A 140 2.21 -2.88 -30.64
CA GLY A 140 2.05 -3.62 -31.88
C GLY A 140 1.86 -5.09 -31.52
N ASN A 141 0.62 -5.57 -31.62
CA ASN A 141 0.31 -6.98 -31.90
C ASN A 141 0.52 -7.99 -30.76
N ALA A 142 0.43 -7.59 -29.50
CA ALA A 142 0.19 -8.59 -28.45
C ALA A 142 -1.31 -8.91 -28.43
N SER A 143 -1.69 -9.94 -29.19
CA SER A 143 -2.98 -10.61 -29.02
C SER A 143 -3.27 -10.78 -27.54
N LEU A 144 -4.53 -10.56 -27.17
CA LEU A 144 -5.12 -11.03 -25.93
C LEU A 144 -4.97 -12.56 -25.86
N THR A 145 -3.81 -13.06 -25.47
CA THR A 145 -3.73 -14.39 -24.90
C THR A 145 -4.38 -14.27 -23.54
N GLU A 146 -5.57 -14.85 -23.42
CA GLU A 146 -6.16 -15.21 -22.14
C GLU A 146 -5.08 -15.96 -21.36
N ALA A 147 -4.54 -15.29 -20.34
CA ALA A 147 -3.68 -15.95 -19.38
C ALA A 147 -4.60 -16.91 -18.62
N ASP A 148 -4.53 -18.16 -19.06
CA ASP A 148 -4.94 -19.37 -18.37
C ASP A 148 -4.73 -19.20 -16.87
N GLY A 149 -5.74 -19.61 -16.10
CA GLY A 149 -5.85 -19.32 -14.67
C GLY A 149 -4.54 -19.59 -13.95
N ASP A 150 -3.97 -18.52 -13.36
CA ASP A 150 -2.83 -18.66 -12.48
C ASP A 150 -3.31 -19.43 -11.25
N LEU A 151 -3.09 -20.74 -11.33
CA LEU A 151 -3.34 -21.73 -10.31
C LEU A 151 -2.66 -21.30 -9.03
N CYS A 152 -3.43 -20.69 -8.14
CA CYS A 152 -3.26 -20.79 -6.69
C CYS A 152 -1.79 -20.74 -6.22
N THR A 153 -1.03 -19.71 -6.60
CA THR A 153 0.19 -19.40 -5.86
C THR A 153 -0.25 -18.84 -4.52
N ILE A 154 -0.29 -19.71 -3.51
CA ILE A 154 -0.39 -19.32 -2.11
C ILE A 154 0.65 -18.21 -1.94
N PRO A 155 0.24 -16.97 -1.59
CA PRO A 155 1.20 -15.88 -1.48
C PRO A 155 2.27 -16.29 -0.48
N GLN A 156 3.53 -16.37 -0.92
CA GLN A 156 4.64 -16.74 -0.03
C GLN A 156 4.83 -15.72 1.11
N VAL A 157 4.18 -14.55 1.01
CA VAL A 157 4.35 -13.46 1.96
C VAL A 157 3.09 -13.23 2.79
N ALA A 158 3.20 -13.51 4.09
CA ALA A 158 2.15 -13.32 5.08
C ALA A 158 2.07 -11.88 5.61
N ASP A 159 0.90 -11.52 6.15
CA ASP A 159 0.63 -10.23 6.78
C ASP A 159 0.78 -9.03 5.84
N ILE A 160 0.49 -9.20 4.55
CA ILE A 160 0.49 -8.10 3.58
C ILE A 160 -0.93 -7.56 3.39
N PHE A 161 -1.02 -6.24 3.29
CA PHE A 161 -2.17 -5.54 2.74
C PHE A 161 -1.72 -4.77 1.51
N TRP A 162 -2.40 -4.94 0.39
CA TRP A 162 -2.02 -4.36 -0.89
C TRP A 162 -3.22 -3.65 -1.51
N SER A 163 -3.15 -2.32 -1.55
CA SER A 163 -4.11 -1.49 -2.27
C SER A 163 -3.40 -0.80 -3.42
N HIS A 164 -3.82 -1.12 -4.64
CA HIS A 164 -3.25 -0.59 -5.86
C HIS A 164 -4.33 0.12 -6.66
N CYS A 165 -4.18 1.43 -6.81
CA CYS A 165 -5.02 2.26 -7.62
C CYS A 165 -4.30 2.62 -8.93
N THR A 166 -5.02 2.49 -10.04
CA THR A 166 -4.53 2.85 -11.37
C THR A 166 -5.37 3.98 -11.94
N LEU A 167 -4.72 4.92 -12.62
CA LEU A 167 -5.34 6.04 -13.31
C LEU A 167 -4.58 6.29 -14.62
N ASP A 168 -5.25 6.79 -15.64
CA ASP A 168 -4.59 7.17 -16.90
C ASP A 168 -3.57 8.30 -16.67
N ALA A 169 -2.35 8.14 -17.18
CA ALA A 169 -1.27 9.11 -16.98
C ALA A 169 -1.56 10.49 -17.62
N SER A 170 -2.45 10.56 -18.61
CA SER A 170 -2.87 11.83 -19.22
C SER A 170 -3.54 12.79 -18.24
N VAL A 171 -4.02 12.31 -17.09
CA VAL A 171 -4.51 13.18 -15.99
C VAL A 171 -3.41 14.10 -15.48
N LEU A 172 -2.17 13.63 -15.44
CA LEU A 172 -1.02 14.41 -14.97
C LEU A 172 -0.68 15.57 -15.93
N GLU A 173 -1.03 15.46 -17.21
CA GLU A 173 -0.85 16.56 -18.16
C GLU A 173 -1.97 17.58 -18.08
N ARG A 174 -3.21 17.11 -17.83
CA ARG A 174 -4.38 17.98 -17.67
C ARG A 174 -4.34 18.79 -16.37
N SER A 175 -3.86 18.17 -15.30
CA SER A 175 -3.83 18.74 -13.95
C SER A 175 -2.50 18.44 -13.26
N PRO A 176 -1.39 19.12 -13.65
CA PRO A 176 -0.05 18.76 -13.19
C PRO A 176 0.18 18.82 -11.69
N CYS A 177 -0.58 19.63 -10.96
CA CYS A 177 -0.43 19.84 -9.52
C CYS A 177 -1.60 19.26 -8.70
N SER A 178 -2.53 18.51 -9.30
CA SER A 178 -3.64 17.93 -8.56
C SER A 178 -3.19 16.68 -7.79
N SER A 179 -3.54 16.62 -6.52
CA SER A 179 -3.43 15.40 -5.70
C SER A 179 -4.35 14.30 -6.24
N SER A 180 -3.94 13.04 -6.11
CA SER A 180 -4.79 11.90 -6.45
C SER A 180 -6.04 11.88 -5.58
N TYR A 181 -7.21 11.71 -6.20
CA TYR A 181 -8.47 11.55 -5.46
C TYR A 181 -8.44 10.31 -4.55
N TYR A 182 -7.80 9.22 -5.01
CA TYR A 182 -7.60 8.01 -4.21
C TYR A 182 -6.77 8.30 -2.95
N LEU A 183 -5.64 8.98 -3.07
CA LEU A 183 -4.75 9.29 -1.94
C LEU A 183 -5.38 10.31 -0.99
N SER A 184 -6.02 11.35 -1.53
CA SER A 184 -6.82 12.32 -0.78
C SER A 184 -7.93 11.67 0.03
N THR A 185 -8.67 10.74 -0.59
CA THR A 185 -9.76 10.03 0.10
C THR A 185 -9.22 9.05 1.15
N LEU A 186 -8.15 8.32 0.84
CA LEU A 186 -7.47 7.45 1.80
C LEU A 186 -7.00 8.25 3.01
N ALA A 187 -6.31 9.37 2.79
CA ALA A 187 -5.84 10.27 3.84
C ALA A 187 -6.99 10.76 4.74
N GLY A 188 -8.07 11.24 4.14
CA GLY A 188 -9.25 11.70 4.87
C GLY A 188 -9.89 10.60 5.72
N LEU A 189 -10.03 9.39 5.17
CA LEU A 189 -10.57 8.23 5.89
C LEU A 189 -9.66 7.78 7.03
N LEU A 190 -8.34 7.83 6.81
CA LEU A 190 -7.35 7.47 7.82
C LEU A 190 -7.23 8.52 8.91
N MET A 191 -7.54 9.80 8.67
CA MET A 191 -7.52 10.85 9.69
C MET A 191 -8.83 10.95 10.49
N ASP A 192 -9.95 10.45 9.97
CA ASP A 192 -11.25 10.50 10.63
C ASP A 192 -11.29 9.62 11.90
N PRO A 193 -11.44 10.21 13.11
CA PRO A 193 -11.43 9.47 14.38
C PRO A 193 -12.52 8.40 14.51
N GLN A 194 -13.66 8.56 13.83
CA GLN A 194 -14.73 7.54 13.85
C GLN A 194 -14.39 6.39 12.92
N LYS A 195 -13.85 6.69 11.72
CA LYS A 195 -13.43 5.66 10.76
C LYS A 195 -12.25 4.84 11.29
N ARG A 196 -11.32 5.45 12.03
CA ARG A 196 -10.17 4.76 12.63
C ARG A 196 -10.55 3.65 13.63
N LYS A 197 -11.75 3.68 14.20
CA LYS A 197 -12.28 2.62 15.09
C LYS A 197 -12.70 1.36 14.33
N LEU A 198 -12.84 1.46 13.02
CA LEU A 198 -13.20 0.34 12.15
C LEU A 198 -11.94 -0.48 11.81
N PRO A 199 -12.10 -1.79 11.54
CA PRO A 199 -11.04 -2.59 10.92
C PRO A 199 -10.58 -1.94 9.61
N LEU A 200 -9.29 -2.03 9.30
CA LEU A 200 -8.70 -1.46 8.08
C LEU A 200 -9.46 -1.89 6.81
N LEU A 201 -9.91 -3.14 6.74
CA LEU A 201 -10.67 -3.64 5.59
C LEU A 201 -11.98 -2.87 5.38
N ASP A 202 -12.69 -2.53 6.46
CA ASP A 202 -13.96 -1.79 6.38
C ASP A 202 -13.72 -0.35 5.94
N ILE A 203 -12.60 0.25 6.35
CA ILE A 203 -12.15 1.56 5.83
C ILE A 203 -11.94 1.49 4.32
N PHE A 204 -11.37 0.41 3.80
CA PHE A 204 -11.15 0.22 2.37
C PHE A 204 -12.42 -0.13 1.59
N VAL A 205 -13.43 -0.73 2.21
CA VAL A 205 -14.78 -0.86 1.61
C VAL A 205 -15.37 0.53 1.38
N GLU A 206 -15.28 1.42 2.37
CA GLU A 206 -15.72 2.82 2.22
C GLU A 206 -14.91 3.57 1.15
N LEU A 207 -13.58 3.40 1.13
CA LEU A 207 -12.72 3.98 0.09
C LEU A 207 -13.16 3.54 -1.31
N ASN A 208 -13.39 2.24 -1.49
CA ASN A 208 -13.84 1.68 -2.76
C ASN A 208 -15.19 2.27 -3.20
N ASN A 209 -16.13 2.44 -2.26
CA ASN A 209 -17.42 3.08 -2.54
C ASN A 209 -17.25 4.54 -2.99
N ARG A 210 -16.37 5.31 -2.34
CA ARG A 210 -16.12 6.72 -2.73
C ARG A 210 -15.46 6.83 -4.10
N VAL A 211 -14.50 5.96 -4.39
CA VAL A 211 -13.87 5.88 -5.71
C VAL A 211 -14.88 5.48 -6.79
N TYR A 212 -15.76 4.53 -6.50
CA TYR A 212 -16.84 4.14 -7.41
C TYR A 212 -17.79 5.30 -7.72
N GLU A 213 -18.22 6.04 -6.69
CA GLU A 213 -19.07 7.22 -6.85
C GLU A 213 -18.37 8.33 -7.64
N TRP A 214 -17.07 8.55 -7.41
CA TRP A 214 -16.25 9.48 -8.20
C TRP A 214 -16.23 9.11 -9.67
N ASN A 215 -15.95 7.84 -9.98
CA ASN A 215 -15.91 7.34 -11.35
C ASN A 215 -17.26 7.50 -12.07
N ARG A 216 -18.38 7.41 -11.33
CA ARG A 216 -19.71 7.64 -11.90
C ARG A 216 -19.94 9.11 -12.30
N MET A 217 -19.31 10.04 -11.59
CA MET A 217 -19.47 11.48 -11.83
C MET A 217 -18.41 12.07 -12.77
N ASN A 218 -17.25 11.43 -12.91
CA ASN A 218 -16.11 11.97 -13.66
C ASN A 218 -15.70 11.03 -14.81
N SER A 219 -16.15 11.29 -16.03
CA SER A 219 -15.80 10.47 -17.19
C SER A 219 -14.33 10.56 -17.62
N THR A 220 -13.61 11.59 -17.20
CA THR A 220 -12.22 11.88 -17.60
C THR A 220 -11.16 11.30 -16.65
N GLU A 221 -11.54 10.94 -15.44
CA GLU A 221 -10.63 10.42 -14.40
C GLU A 221 -11.23 9.14 -13.80
N GLN A 222 -10.94 8.01 -14.45
CA GLN A 222 -11.45 6.70 -14.06
C GLN A 222 -10.39 5.95 -13.25
N TYR A 223 -10.59 5.87 -11.94
CA TYR A 223 -9.71 5.17 -11.02
C TYR A 223 -10.09 3.69 -10.94
N LEU A 224 -9.16 2.78 -11.19
CA LEU A 224 -9.37 1.34 -10.99
C LEU A 224 -8.62 0.89 -9.72
N LEU A 225 -9.36 0.41 -8.72
CA LEU A 225 -8.84 -0.04 -7.44
C LEU A 225 -8.76 -1.56 -7.36
N LEU A 226 -7.58 -2.08 -7.03
CA LEU A 226 -7.31 -3.48 -6.77
C LEU A 226 -6.88 -3.67 -5.32
N LEU A 227 -7.63 -4.47 -4.57
CA LEU A 227 -7.35 -4.80 -3.18
C LEU A 227 -6.97 -6.28 -3.06
N LYS A 228 -5.83 -6.58 -2.44
CA LYS A 228 -5.37 -7.93 -2.11
C LYS A 228 -4.83 -7.95 -0.67
N HIS A 229 -5.03 -9.01 0.09
CA HIS A 229 -4.38 -9.12 1.40
C HIS A 229 -4.14 -10.56 1.85
N THR A 230 -3.15 -10.73 2.73
CA THR A 230 -2.79 -11.94 3.47
C THR A 230 -2.74 -11.67 4.97
N LEU A 231 -3.42 -10.61 5.42
CA LEU A 231 -3.63 -10.30 6.83
C LEU A 231 -4.32 -11.48 7.53
N ARG A 232 -3.82 -11.84 8.71
CA ARG A 232 -4.29 -12.99 9.51
C ARG A 232 -5.10 -12.59 10.75
N LYS A 233 -5.13 -11.29 11.07
CA LYS A 233 -5.84 -10.71 12.22
C LYS A 233 -6.48 -9.38 11.81
N LYS A 234 -7.44 -8.90 12.60
CA LYS A 234 -8.02 -7.56 12.37
C LYS A 234 -6.98 -6.48 12.71
N LEU A 235 -6.87 -5.47 11.85
CA LEU A 235 -5.97 -4.32 12.03
C LEU A 235 -6.80 -3.07 12.29
N PHE A 236 -6.42 -2.30 13.31
CA PHE A 236 -7.03 -1.02 13.66
C PHE A 236 -5.93 0.04 13.78
N LEU A 237 -6.17 1.24 13.25
CA LEU A 237 -5.24 2.39 13.29
C LEU A 237 -5.73 3.44 14.31
N THR A 238 -6.22 2.99 15.47
CA THR A 238 -6.73 3.86 16.53
C THR A 238 -5.59 4.43 17.36
N ASP A 239 -5.67 5.71 17.74
CA ASP A 239 -4.88 6.22 18.87
C ASP A 239 -5.44 5.65 20.17
N LYS A 240 -4.55 5.33 21.11
CA LYS A 240 -4.90 5.12 22.52
C LYS A 240 -4.88 6.43 23.27
#